data_AF-A0A8T9T2S5-F1
#
_entry.id   AF-A0A8T9T2S5-F1
#
_cell.length_a   1.000
_cell.length_b   1.000
_cell.length_c   1.000
_cell.angle_alpha   90.00
_cell.angle_beta   90.00
_cell.angle_gamma   90.00
#
_symmetry.space_group_name_H-M   'P 1'
#
loop_
_entity.id
_entity.type
_entity.pdbx_description
1 polymer ?
#
loop_
_entity_poly.entity_id
_entity_poly.type
_entity_poly.pdbx_seq_one_letter_code
_entity_poly.pdbx_strand_id
1 'polypeptide(L)'
;MDIKSDNDPLQLREWLQQPNTQDEWVKKLYDSYTNRFINDNNKIWSTGNIFIPLSLAGLFKLHEMNQTETWLVGIGSVILMLFWVLVAESHRAFQNKAREVANQIEREYLQLAVGPPNPHRLLTTFRFLTVQNIRWAMLVGIVIIWAVAIYYKR
;
A
#
# COMPACT_ATOMS: atom_id res chain seq x y z
N MET A 1 -8.88 -28.91 -4.03
CA MET A 1 -9.29 -28.31 -5.31
C MET A 1 -8.61 -26.96 -5.40
N ASP A 2 -7.47 -26.90 -6.08
CA ASP A 2 -6.72 -25.66 -6.29
C ASP A 2 -7.42 -24.83 -7.37
N ILE A 3 -8.03 -23.73 -6.95
CA ILE A 3 -8.59 -22.74 -7.86
C ILE A 3 -7.42 -21.86 -8.28
N LYS A 4 -6.82 -22.16 -9.44
CA LYS A 4 -5.90 -21.25 -10.11
C LYS A 4 -6.60 -19.90 -10.28
N SER A 5 -6.07 -18.87 -9.62
CA SER A 5 -6.54 -17.49 -9.72
C SER A 5 -6.25 -16.98 -11.14
N ASP A 6 -7.28 -16.86 -11.98
CA ASP A 6 -7.20 -16.34 -13.35
C ASP A 6 -6.84 -14.84 -13.45
N ASN A 7 -6.55 -14.20 -12.31
CA ASN A 7 -6.05 -12.82 -12.20
C ASN A 7 -4.60 -12.76 -11.72
N ASP A 8 -3.82 -13.81 -11.98
CA ASP A 8 -2.40 -13.79 -11.69
C ASP A 8 -1.69 -12.90 -12.74
N PRO A 9 -0.97 -11.82 -12.36
CA PRO A 9 -0.13 -11.04 -13.28
C PRO A 9 0.88 -11.91 -14.05
N LEU A 10 1.07 -13.16 -13.63
CA LEU A 10 1.77 -14.22 -14.36
C LEU A 10 1.19 -14.55 -15.75
N GLN A 11 -0.13 -14.50 -15.98
CA GLN A 11 -0.71 -14.88 -17.29
C GLN A 11 -0.46 -13.83 -18.38
N LEU A 12 -0.53 -12.54 -18.04
CA LEU A 12 -0.16 -11.46 -18.98
C LEU A 12 1.35 -11.52 -19.29
N ARG A 13 2.16 -11.89 -18.30
CA ARG A 13 3.60 -12.11 -18.44
C ARG A 13 3.94 -13.28 -19.36
N GLU A 14 3.15 -14.37 -19.30
CA GLU A 14 3.27 -15.53 -20.20
C GLU A 14 2.86 -15.18 -21.64
N TRP A 15 1.80 -14.38 -21.84
CA TRP A 15 1.39 -13.96 -23.17
C TRP A 15 2.39 -12.96 -23.80
N LEU A 16 2.93 -12.02 -23.01
CA LEU A 16 4.01 -11.10 -23.40
C LEU A 16 5.39 -11.78 -23.62
N GLN A 17 5.51 -13.09 -23.40
CA GLN A 17 6.70 -13.87 -23.78
C GLN A 17 6.61 -14.40 -25.22
N GLN A 18 5.47 -14.30 -25.90
CA GLN A 18 5.38 -14.65 -27.32
C GLN A 18 6.16 -13.62 -28.15
N PRO A 19 7.10 -14.05 -29.01
CA PRO A 19 8.04 -13.16 -29.68
C PRO A 19 7.37 -12.48 -30.88
N ASN A 20 6.54 -11.48 -30.61
CA ASN A 20 6.07 -10.54 -31.63
C ASN A 20 6.74 -9.19 -31.38
N THR A 21 7.61 -8.77 -32.29
CA THR A 21 8.48 -7.61 -32.16
C THR A 21 7.74 -6.26 -32.09
N GLN A 22 6.45 -6.23 -32.41
CA GLN A 22 5.61 -5.03 -32.32
C GLN A 22 5.14 -4.71 -30.88
N ASP A 23 5.29 -5.64 -29.92
CA ASP A 23 4.74 -5.49 -28.56
C ASP A 23 5.80 -5.15 -27.49
N GLU A 24 7.07 -5.03 -27.90
CA GLU A 24 8.16 -4.67 -26.98
C GLU A 24 7.94 -3.35 -26.26
N TRP A 25 7.34 -2.36 -26.93
CA TRP A 25 7.12 -1.04 -26.33
C TRP A 25 6.01 -1.09 -25.28
N VAL A 26 4.96 -1.90 -25.49
CA VAL A 26 3.87 -2.12 -24.52
C VAL A 26 4.40 -2.85 -23.30
N LYS A 27 5.23 -3.88 -23.51
CA LYS A 27 5.89 -4.61 -22.43
C LYS A 27 6.80 -3.71 -21.60
N LYS A 28 7.64 -2.89 -22.24
CA LYS A 28 8.50 -1.91 -21.55
C LYS A 28 7.69 -0.87 -20.78
N LEU A 29 6.55 -0.42 -21.33
CA LEU A 29 5.66 0.53 -20.66
C LEU A 29 5.02 -0.11 -19.42
N TYR A 30 4.49 -1.33 -19.56
CA TYR A 30 3.90 -2.09 -18.46
C TYR A 30 4.91 -2.40 -17.35
N ASP A 31 6.11 -2.85 -17.71
CA ASP A 31 7.19 -3.12 -16.76
C ASP A 31 7.62 -1.85 -16.03
N SER A 32 7.69 -0.70 -16.73
CA SER A 32 8.01 0.59 -16.12
C SER A 32 6.96 1.01 -15.07
N TYR A 33 5.66 0.89 -15.39
CA TYR A 33 4.59 1.21 -14.44
C TYR A 33 4.54 0.24 -13.25
N THR A 34 4.75 -1.06 -13.50
CA THR A 34 4.80 -2.08 -12.44
C THR A 34 5.98 -1.88 -11.51
N ASN A 35 7.17 -1.63 -12.05
CA ASN A 35 8.36 -1.32 -11.25
C ASN A 35 8.18 -0.04 -10.43
N ARG A 36 7.54 0.99 -10.99
CA ARG A 36 7.21 2.22 -10.27
C ARG A 36 6.24 1.96 -9.11
N PHE A 37 5.20 1.15 -9.34
CA PHE A 37 4.26 0.74 -8.30
C PHE A 37 4.94 0.00 -7.14
N ILE A 38 5.81 -0.97 -7.45
CA ILE A 38 6.58 -1.73 -6.46
C ILE A 38 7.51 -0.80 -5.67
N ASN A 39 8.26 0.07 -6.37
CA ASN A 39 9.18 1.00 -5.73
C ASN A 39 8.47 1.97 -4.78
N ASP A 40 7.32 2.49 -5.19
CA ASP A 40 6.53 3.39 -4.35
C ASP A 40 5.95 2.68 -3.12
N ASN A 41 5.55 1.41 -3.25
CA ASN A 41 5.11 0.62 -2.10
C ASN A 41 6.28 0.39 -1.11
N ASN A 42 7.47 0.06 -1.62
CA ASN A 42 8.67 -0.12 -0.79
C ASN A 42 9.04 1.15 -0.03
N LYS A 43 8.87 2.34 -0.64
CA LYS A 43 9.09 3.62 0.05
C LYS A 43 8.14 3.81 1.24
N ILE A 44 6.86 3.46 1.09
CA ILE A 44 5.87 3.60 2.18
C ILE A 44 6.21 2.66 3.35
N TRP A 45 6.60 1.41 3.06
CA TRP A 45 7.00 0.46 4.09
C TRP A 45 8.33 0.85 4.74
N SER A 46 9.28 1.35 3.95
CA SER A 46 10.57 1.85 4.45
C SER A 46 10.39 3.03 5.41
N THR A 47 9.53 4.00 5.07
CA THR A 47 9.20 5.08 6.01
C THR A 47 8.45 4.55 7.23
N GLY A 48 7.54 3.60 7.05
CA GLY A 48 6.83 2.94 8.16
C GLY A 48 7.76 2.28 9.17
N ASN A 49 8.83 1.64 8.71
CA ASN A 49 9.85 1.02 9.56
C ASN A 49 10.63 2.02 10.43
N ILE A 50 10.58 3.32 10.12
CA ILE A 50 11.20 4.38 10.93
C ILE A 50 10.15 4.99 11.86
N PHE A 51 8.99 5.37 11.32
CA PHE A 51 7.97 6.09 12.08
C PHE A 51 7.30 5.24 13.16
N ILE A 52 7.03 3.95 12.88
CA ILE A 52 6.35 3.07 13.83
C ILE A 52 7.21 2.85 15.09
N PRO A 53 8.48 2.41 14.99
CA PRO A 53 9.31 2.27 16.19
C PRO A 53 9.53 3.59 16.92
N LEU A 54 9.69 4.70 16.18
CA LEU A 54 9.89 6.02 16.79
C LEU A 54 8.67 6.48 17.59
N SER A 55 7.45 6.20 17.10
CA SER A 55 6.20 6.49 17.83
C SER A 55 5.99 5.62 19.07
N LEU A 56 6.71 4.51 19.18
CA LEU A 56 6.65 3.59 20.33
C LEU A 56 7.87 3.73 21.24
N ALA A 57 8.91 4.46 20.82
CA ALA A 57 10.16 4.60 21.55
C ALA A 57 9.97 5.14 22.97
N GLY A 58 8.98 6.03 23.16
CA GLY A 58 8.63 6.58 24.46
C GLY A 58 8.21 5.53 25.49
N LEU A 59 7.66 4.40 25.05
CA LEU A 59 7.17 3.34 25.95
C LEU A 59 8.32 2.66 26.71
N PHE A 60 9.53 2.61 26.15
CA PHE A 60 10.70 2.02 26.82
C PHE A 60 11.10 2.78 28.09
N LYS A 61 10.81 4.07 28.17
CA LYS A 61 11.13 4.94 29.31
C LYS A 61 9.89 5.37 30.09
N LEU A 62 8.75 4.71 29.90
CA LEU A 62 7.48 5.10 30.52
C LEU A 62 7.57 5.17 32.06
N HIS A 63 8.31 4.27 32.68
CA HIS A 63 8.47 4.24 34.14
C HIS A 63 9.20 5.48 34.70
N GLU A 64 10.20 6.00 33.97
CA GLU A 64 11.00 7.18 34.33
C GLU A 64 10.26 8.50 34.09
N MET A 65 9.23 8.51 33.25
CA MET A 65 8.53 9.73 32.83
C MET A 65 7.50 10.22 33.84
N ASN A 66 7.43 11.54 34.04
CA ASN A 66 6.33 12.17 34.77
C ASN A 66 5.02 12.14 33.95
N GLN A 67 3.87 12.41 34.59
CA GLN A 67 2.56 12.40 33.92
C GLN A 67 2.52 13.36 32.71
N THR A 68 3.05 14.58 32.89
CA THR A 68 3.11 15.60 31.82
C THR A 68 4.00 15.16 30.66
N GLU A 69 5.14 14.53 30.95
CA GLU A 69 6.06 14.01 29.93
C GLU A 69 5.40 12.87 29.15
N THR A 70 4.68 11.98 29.85
CA THR A 70 3.94 10.87 29.24
C THR A 70 2.88 11.38 28.27
N TRP A 71 2.12 12.41 28.64
CA TRP A 71 1.16 13.07 27.75
C TRP A 71 1.84 13.70 26.53
N LEU A 72 2.93 14.45 26.73
CA LEU A 72 3.67 15.10 25.64
C LEU A 72 4.21 14.08 24.64
N VAL A 73 4.82 13.00 25.12
CA VAL A 73 5.35 11.93 24.28
C VAL A 73 4.22 11.16 23.58
N GLY A 74 3.11 10.89 24.26
CA GLY A 74 1.96 10.23 23.67
C GLY A 74 1.32 11.05 22.55
N ILE A 75 1.08 12.34 22.78
CA ILE A 75 0.57 13.26 21.75
C ILE A 75 1.55 13.36 20.58
N GLY A 76 2.84 13.54 20.85
CA GLY A 76 3.88 13.59 19.81
C GLY A 76 3.90 12.33 18.95
N SER A 77 3.73 11.16 19.57
CA SER A 77 3.68 9.86 18.89
C SER A 77 2.46 9.72 17.97
N VAL A 78 1.29 10.20 18.41
CA VAL A 78 0.07 10.20 17.60
C VAL A 78 0.21 11.15 16.40
N ILE A 79 0.75 12.37 16.61
CA ILE A 79 1.02 13.33 15.52
C ILE A 79 1.98 12.72 14.50
N LEU A 80 3.04 12.08 14.98
CA LEU A 80 4.02 11.42 14.13
C LEU A 80 3.37 10.33 13.25
N MET A 81 2.50 9.51 13.84
CA MET A 81 1.77 8.49 13.09
C MET A 81 0.75 9.06 12.11
N LEU A 82 0.06 10.14 12.47
CA LEU A 82 -0.82 10.85 11.54
C LEU A 82 -0.05 11.37 10.33
N PHE A 83 1.13 11.96 10.56
CA PHE A 83 2.01 12.42 9.48
C PHE A 83 2.40 11.26 8.55
N TRP A 84 2.79 10.11 9.10
CA TRP A 84 3.09 8.93 8.30
C TRP A 84 1.89 8.44 7.48
N VAL A 85 0.68 8.39 8.08
CA VAL A 85 -0.55 8.01 7.36
C VAL A 85 -0.82 8.98 6.20
N LEU A 86 -0.66 10.29 6.41
CA LEU A 86 -0.85 11.30 5.35
C LEU A 86 0.13 11.11 4.19
N VAL A 87 1.42 10.91 4.49
CA VAL A 87 2.44 10.62 3.47
C VAL A 87 2.07 9.34 2.71
N ALA A 88 1.66 8.30 3.43
CA ALA A 88 1.29 7.02 2.84
C ALA A 88 0.02 7.10 1.96
N GLU A 89 -0.95 7.94 2.31
CA GLU A 89 -2.14 8.21 1.47
C GLU A 89 -1.80 9.04 0.24
N SER A 90 -0.91 10.04 0.37
CA SER A 90 -0.42 10.82 -0.77
C SER A 90 0.24 9.93 -1.84
N HIS A 91 1.14 9.03 -1.42
CA HIS A 91 1.76 8.05 -2.33
C HIS A 91 0.73 7.10 -2.96
N ARG A 92 -0.35 6.78 -2.24
CA ARG A 92 -1.40 5.90 -2.77
C ARG A 92 -2.28 6.59 -3.80
N ALA A 93 -2.61 7.87 -3.61
CA ALA A 93 -3.31 8.64 -4.63
C ALA A 93 -2.52 8.62 -5.95
N PHE A 94 -1.20 8.69 -5.86
CA PHE A 94 -0.30 8.53 -7.00
C PHE A 94 -0.37 7.11 -7.62
N GLN A 95 -0.35 6.06 -6.80
CA GLN A 95 -0.49 4.67 -7.26
C GLN A 95 -1.83 4.40 -7.96
N ASN A 96 -2.94 4.92 -7.41
CA ASN A 96 -4.26 4.74 -8.01
C ASN A 96 -4.31 5.36 -9.41
N LYS A 97 -3.71 6.54 -9.59
CA LYS A 97 -3.60 7.20 -10.89
C LYS A 97 -2.74 6.39 -11.87
N ALA A 98 -1.59 5.87 -11.42
CA ALA A 98 -0.73 5.03 -12.26
C ALA A 98 -1.44 3.72 -12.68
N ARG A 99 -2.20 3.11 -11.75
CA ARG A 99 -2.99 1.91 -12.03
C ARG A 99 -4.12 2.18 -13.01
N GLU A 100 -4.79 3.32 -12.88
CA GLU A 100 -5.84 3.73 -13.82
C GLU A 100 -5.29 3.88 -15.24
N VAL A 101 -4.13 4.52 -15.39
CA VAL A 101 -3.44 4.66 -16.69
C VAL A 101 -3.05 3.29 -17.26
N ALA A 102 -2.48 2.39 -16.44
CA ALA A 102 -2.15 1.04 -16.89
C ALA A 102 -3.39 0.25 -17.36
N ASN A 103 -4.49 0.34 -16.61
CA ASN A 103 -5.77 -0.28 -16.96
C ASN A 103 -6.44 0.35 -18.20
N GLN A 104 -6.16 1.63 -18.49
CA GLN A 104 -6.63 2.28 -19.72
C GLN A 104 -5.86 1.77 -20.92
N ILE A 105 -4.52 1.71 -20.84
CA ILE A 105 -3.66 1.16 -21.90
C ILE A 105 -4.03 -0.30 -22.19
N GLU A 106 -4.26 -1.12 -21.15
CA GLU A 106 -4.71 -2.50 -21.31
C GLU A 106 -6.06 -2.59 -22.04
N ARG A 107 -7.02 -1.71 -21.70
CA ARG A 107 -8.33 -1.68 -22.36
C ARG A 107 -8.24 -1.27 -23.83
N GLU A 108 -7.50 -0.21 -24.14
CA GLU A 108 -7.33 0.26 -25.52
C GLU A 108 -6.58 -0.78 -26.37
N TYR A 109 -5.55 -1.41 -25.80
CA TYR A 109 -4.77 -2.43 -26.50
C TYR A 109 -5.59 -3.72 -26.73
N LEU A 110 -6.37 -4.18 -25.74
CA LEU A 110 -7.27 -5.33 -25.91
C LEU A 110 -8.37 -5.07 -26.94
N GLN A 111 -8.88 -3.82 -27.04
CA GLN A 111 -9.84 -3.43 -28.07
C GLN A 111 -9.24 -3.43 -29.48
N LEU A 112 -7.94 -3.17 -29.61
CA LEU A 112 -7.21 -3.19 -30.90
C LEU A 112 -6.76 -4.61 -31.29
N ALA A 113 -6.42 -5.47 -30.32
CA ALA A 113 -5.78 -6.76 -30.56
C ALA A 113 -6.75 -7.95 -30.71
N VAL A 114 -7.94 -7.92 -30.11
CA VAL A 114 -8.88 -9.05 -30.10
C VAL A 114 -10.32 -8.54 -30.17
N GLY A 115 -11.16 -9.18 -31.00
CA GLY A 115 -12.61 -8.93 -31.05
C GLY A 115 -13.31 -9.05 -29.68
N PRO A 116 -14.64 -8.88 -29.63
CA PRO A 116 -15.39 -8.38 -28.47
C PRO A 116 -14.96 -8.98 -27.12
N PRO A 117 -14.76 -8.13 -26.09
CA PRO A 117 -14.16 -8.54 -24.83
C PRO A 117 -15.03 -9.59 -24.14
N ASN A 118 -14.41 -10.72 -23.77
CA ASN A 118 -15.05 -11.73 -22.95
C ASN A 118 -15.34 -11.12 -21.55
N PRO A 119 -16.61 -10.97 -21.13
CA PRO A 119 -16.98 -10.20 -19.92
C PRO A 119 -16.59 -10.87 -18.60
N HIS A 120 -15.99 -12.07 -18.63
CA HIS A 120 -15.60 -12.82 -17.43
C HIS A 120 -14.25 -12.43 -16.82
N ARG A 121 -13.50 -11.48 -17.39
CA ARG A 121 -12.21 -11.00 -16.84
C ARG A 121 -12.31 -9.83 -15.85
N LEU A 122 -13.51 -9.49 -15.38
CA LEU A 122 -13.69 -8.41 -14.43
C LEU A 122 -13.47 -8.87 -12.98
N LEU A 123 -12.27 -8.56 -12.49
CA LEU A 123 -12.02 -8.03 -11.14
C LEU A 123 -12.59 -8.85 -9.97
N THR A 124 -11.95 -9.97 -9.64
CA THR A 124 -12.04 -10.48 -8.26
C THR A 124 -11.21 -9.60 -7.34
N THR A 125 -11.86 -8.53 -6.89
CA THR A 125 -11.40 -7.65 -5.83
C THR A 125 -11.41 -8.44 -4.52
N PHE A 126 -10.30 -9.13 -4.19
CA PHE A 126 -10.10 -9.65 -2.83
C PHE A 126 -9.95 -8.46 -1.87
N ARG A 127 -11.05 -8.14 -1.19
CA ARG A 127 -11.32 -6.86 -0.52
C ARG A 127 -11.40 -7.02 1.00
N PHE A 128 -10.49 -7.76 1.63
CA PHE A 128 -10.54 -7.90 3.09
C PHE A 128 -9.40 -7.27 3.88
N LEU A 129 -8.26 -6.98 3.25
CA LEU A 129 -7.18 -6.19 3.87
C LEU A 129 -6.57 -5.25 2.84
N THR A 130 -7.29 -4.17 2.51
CA THR A 130 -6.66 -3.05 1.82
C THR A 130 -5.55 -2.52 2.73
N VAL A 131 -4.36 -2.26 2.17
CA VAL A 131 -3.21 -1.67 2.90
C VAL A 131 -3.63 -0.43 3.70
N GLN A 132 -4.66 0.28 3.24
CA GLN A 132 -5.36 1.33 3.95
C GLN A 132 -5.83 0.93 5.36
N ASN A 133 -6.59 -0.17 5.46
CA ASN A 133 -7.16 -0.62 6.71
C ASN A 133 -6.07 -0.99 7.72
N ILE A 134 -4.94 -1.55 7.24
CA ILE A 134 -3.79 -1.87 8.08
C ILE A 134 -3.16 -0.60 8.68
N ARG A 135 -2.97 0.46 7.88
CA ARG A 135 -2.38 1.72 8.36
C ARG A 135 -3.26 2.41 9.39
N TRP A 136 -4.58 2.47 9.13
CA TRP A 136 -5.54 3.03 10.09
C TRP A 136 -5.64 2.17 11.35
N ALA A 137 -5.61 0.85 11.24
CA ALA A 137 -5.57 -0.05 12.38
C ALA A 137 -4.31 0.17 13.24
N MET A 138 -3.15 0.40 12.61
CA MET A 138 -1.91 0.72 13.33
C MET A 138 -2.02 2.05 14.08
N LEU A 139 -2.56 3.10 13.46
CA LEU A 139 -2.82 4.39 14.13
C LEU A 139 -3.72 4.21 15.35
N VAL A 140 -4.86 3.53 15.19
CA VAL A 140 -5.80 3.26 16.28
C VAL A 140 -5.13 2.44 17.39
N GLY A 141 -4.34 1.44 17.03
CA GLY A 141 -3.57 0.64 17.98
C GLY A 141 -2.62 1.49 18.82
N ILE A 142 -1.89 2.42 18.20
CA ILE A 142 -0.96 3.33 18.90
C ILE A 142 -1.71 4.29 19.84
N VAL A 143 -2.86 4.82 19.41
CA VAL A 143 -3.71 5.66 20.27
C VAL A 143 -4.18 4.87 21.49
N ILE A 144 -4.62 3.63 21.31
CA ILE A 144 -5.07 2.76 22.41
C ILE A 144 -3.90 2.48 23.37
N ILE A 145 -2.72 2.13 22.84
CA ILE A 145 -1.52 1.86 23.66
C ILE A 145 -1.18 3.06 24.54
N TRP A 146 -1.18 4.28 23.98
CA TRP A 146 -0.91 5.49 24.75
C TRP A 146 -2.00 5.83 25.76
N ALA A 147 -3.28 5.65 25.40
CA ALA A 147 -4.39 5.83 26.33
C ALA A 147 -4.28 4.90 27.55
N VAL A 148 -3.91 3.64 27.31
CA VAL A 148 -3.66 2.65 28.37
C VAL A 148 -2.45 3.05 29.22
N ALA A 149 -1.33 3.44 28.60
CA ALA A 149 -0.13 3.88 29.31
C ALA A 149 -0.40 5.08 30.24
N ILE A 150 -1.17 6.06 29.76
CA ILE A 150 -1.58 7.24 30.53
C ILE A 150 -2.51 6.87 31.68
N TYR A 151 -3.45 5.94 31.45
CA TYR A 151 -4.39 5.47 32.48
C TYR A 151 -3.67 4.79 33.64
N TYR A 152 -2.71 3.91 33.37
CA TYR A 152 -1.95 3.19 34.41
C TYR A 152 -0.93 4.05 35.16
N LYS A 153 -0.54 5.21 34.61
CA LYS A 153 0.36 6.16 35.27
C LYS A 153 -0.36 7.11 36.25
N ARG A 154 -1.70 7.17 36.19
CA ARG A 154 -2.54 7.99 37.08
C ARG A 154 -2.68 7.34 38.45
#